data_AF-A0AAE3K698-F1
#
_entry.id   AF-A0AAE3K698-F1
#
_cell.length_a   1.000
_cell.length_b   1.000
_cell.length_c   1.000
_cell.angle_alpha   90.00
_cell.angle_beta   90.00
_cell.angle_gamma   90.00
#
_symmetry.space_group_name_H-M   'P 1'
#
loop_
_entity.id
_entity.type
_entity.pdbx_description
1 polymer ?
#
loop_
_entity_poly.entity_id
_entity_poly.type
_entity_poly.pdbx_seq_one_letter_code
_entity_poly.pdbx_strand_id
1 'polypeptide(L)'
;MVYADLHVHTTRSDGSLTLETLPAAAREAGVSVVAITDHDRLHPDIETPVDVIDDLTVVSGIELRVETASGQRVDLLGYGAERTAELTTELDRIQRDRIGRGRAMVERCEDRLGVDLGLTVEEGFGRPHLARAIDAHPETGLSYTDAFDELIGNDGPCFVARDVTTFETGRRLLDDACGLVGLAHPLRYDDPDAALALSEHLDAVERFYPYGRAVDTTPVDRVIREHDLVPTGGTDAHETELGRAGLDETEYRSIAAVLGD
;
A
#
# COMPACT_ATOMS: atom_id res chain seq x y z
N MET A 1 -15.06 12.79 13.36
CA MET A 1 -15.33 12.26 12.00
C MET A 1 -13.99 12.18 11.31
N VAL A 2 -13.78 11.18 10.46
CA VAL A 2 -12.53 11.08 9.69
C VAL A 2 -12.43 12.28 8.77
N TYR A 3 -11.30 12.98 8.86
CA TYR A 3 -10.94 14.16 8.09
C TYR A 3 -9.91 13.80 7.02
N ALA A 4 -8.96 12.93 7.34
CA ALA A 4 -7.89 12.50 6.46
C ALA A 4 -7.83 10.97 6.35
N ASP A 5 -7.74 10.46 5.13
CA ASP A 5 -7.51 9.04 4.82
C ASP A 5 -6.11 8.88 4.21
N LEU A 6 -5.15 8.42 5.01
CA LEU A 6 -3.73 8.43 4.66
C LEU A 6 -3.23 7.08 4.15
N HIS A 7 -4.09 6.26 3.54
CA HIS A 7 -3.69 5.01 2.93
C HIS A 7 -4.67 4.63 1.81
N VAL A 8 -4.39 5.08 0.59
CA VAL A 8 -5.26 4.89 -0.59
C VAL A 8 -4.45 4.49 -1.81
N HIS A 9 -4.95 3.51 -2.55
CA HIS A 9 -4.36 2.99 -3.78
C HIS A 9 -5.12 3.46 -5.01
N THR A 10 -4.39 3.73 -6.08
CA THR A 10 -4.93 4.16 -7.37
C THR A 10 -4.68 3.09 -8.42
N THR A 11 -5.12 3.36 -9.64
CA THR A 11 -4.78 2.57 -10.84
C THR A 11 -3.29 2.55 -11.18
N ARG A 12 -2.44 3.30 -10.46
CA ARG A 12 -0.98 3.14 -10.57
C ARG A 12 -0.49 1.86 -9.90
N SER A 13 -1.21 1.29 -8.94
CA SER A 13 -0.93 -0.04 -8.41
C SER A 13 -2.10 -0.98 -8.67
N ASP A 14 -2.81 -1.46 -7.66
CA ASP A 14 -3.93 -2.39 -7.76
C ASP A 14 -5.28 -1.80 -7.32
N GLY A 15 -5.32 -0.48 -7.11
CA GLY A 15 -6.54 0.28 -6.90
C GLY A 15 -7.34 0.54 -8.18
N SER A 16 -8.56 1.08 -8.04
CA SER A 16 -9.43 1.47 -9.16
C SER A 16 -9.67 2.98 -9.29
N LEU A 17 -9.24 3.77 -8.30
CA LEU A 17 -9.32 5.23 -8.35
C LEU A 17 -8.26 5.83 -9.29
N THR A 18 -8.60 6.95 -9.92
CA THR A 18 -7.68 7.80 -10.69
C THR A 18 -7.62 9.17 -10.04
N LEU A 19 -6.64 10.01 -10.39
CA LEU A 19 -6.61 11.39 -9.88
C LEU A 19 -7.88 12.18 -10.22
N GLU A 20 -8.51 11.88 -11.35
CA GLU A 20 -9.75 12.53 -11.78
C GLU A 20 -10.98 12.06 -10.97
N THR A 21 -11.01 10.81 -10.52
CA THR A 21 -12.16 10.25 -9.79
C THR A 21 -12.01 10.36 -8.26
N LEU A 22 -10.77 10.52 -7.77
CA LEU A 22 -10.45 10.60 -6.35
C LEU A 22 -11.17 11.76 -5.61
N PRO A 23 -11.25 13.00 -6.12
CA PRO A 23 -11.96 14.08 -5.43
C PRO A 23 -13.45 13.82 -5.24
N ALA A 24 -14.08 13.10 -6.18
CA ALA A 24 -15.49 12.72 -6.06
C ALA A 24 -15.70 11.70 -4.93
N ALA A 25 -14.85 10.66 -4.88
CA ALA A 25 -14.87 9.65 -3.82
C ALA A 25 -14.60 10.26 -2.43
N ALA A 26 -13.62 11.16 -2.33
CA ALA A 26 -13.32 11.86 -1.09
C ALA A 26 -14.49 12.71 -0.58
N ARG A 27 -15.16 13.44 -1.49
CA ARG A 27 -16.35 14.23 -1.16
C ARG A 27 -17.53 13.37 -0.70
N GLU A 28 -17.72 12.20 -1.31
CA GLU A 28 -18.75 11.24 -0.89
C GLU A 28 -18.46 10.67 0.50
N ALA A 29 -17.19 10.37 0.79
CA ALA A 29 -16.73 9.90 2.10
C ALA A 29 -16.69 11.00 3.17
N GLY A 30 -16.73 12.27 2.77
CA GLY A 30 -16.62 13.42 3.67
C GLY A 30 -15.21 13.68 4.20
N VAL A 31 -14.17 13.19 3.52
CA VAL A 31 -12.76 13.45 3.85
C VAL A 31 -12.23 14.64 3.06
N SER A 32 -11.35 15.42 3.67
CA SER A 32 -10.73 16.62 3.07
C SER A 32 -9.28 16.40 2.66
N VAL A 33 -8.69 15.28 3.08
CA VAL A 33 -7.31 14.92 2.75
C VAL A 33 -7.22 13.43 2.40
N VAL A 34 -6.47 13.12 1.36
CA VAL A 34 -6.08 11.74 1.00
C VAL A 34 -4.57 11.66 0.80
N ALA A 35 -3.92 10.61 1.30
CA ALA A 35 -2.59 10.24 0.83
C ALA A 35 -2.69 9.10 -0.19
N ILE A 36 -2.11 9.31 -1.38
CA ILE A 36 -1.97 8.25 -2.39
C ILE A 36 -0.69 7.49 -2.09
N THR A 37 -0.82 6.21 -1.77
CA THR A 37 0.28 5.35 -1.28
C THR A 37 0.38 4.08 -2.10
N ASP A 38 0.39 4.22 -3.43
CA ASP A 38 0.46 3.10 -4.36
C ASP A 38 1.63 2.14 -4.06
N HIS A 39 1.38 0.84 -4.23
CA HIS A 39 2.39 -0.19 -3.95
C HIS A 39 3.66 -0.07 -4.82
N ASP A 40 4.78 0.20 -4.17
CA ASP A 40 6.13 0.30 -4.76
C ASP A 40 6.22 1.26 -5.96
N ARG A 41 5.39 2.32 -5.97
CA ARG A 41 5.36 3.32 -7.03
C ARG A 41 4.98 4.69 -6.48
N LEU A 42 5.54 5.73 -7.07
CA LEU A 42 5.07 7.10 -6.88
C LEU A 42 4.11 7.47 -8.00
N HIS A 43 3.03 8.20 -7.67
CA HIS A 43 2.12 8.68 -8.68
C HIS A 43 2.81 9.73 -9.58
N PRO A 44 2.99 9.51 -10.89
CA PRO A 44 3.83 10.36 -11.75
C PRO A 44 3.33 11.79 -11.89
N ASP A 45 2.01 11.97 -11.79
CA ASP A 45 1.35 13.27 -11.99
C ASP A 45 1.25 14.10 -10.71
N ILE A 46 1.79 13.62 -9.59
CA ILE A 46 1.97 14.39 -8.35
C ILE A 46 3.45 14.74 -8.26
N GLU A 47 3.75 16.04 -8.31
CA GLU A 47 5.13 16.56 -8.37
C GLU A 47 5.61 17.15 -7.04
N THR A 48 4.70 17.51 -6.14
CA THR A 48 4.99 18.09 -4.83
C THR A 48 4.59 17.15 -3.69
N PRO A 49 5.22 17.27 -2.51
CA PRO A 49 4.85 16.48 -1.33
C PRO A 49 3.35 16.55 -0.98
N VAL A 50 2.74 17.71 -1.18
CA VAL A 50 1.31 17.97 -1.00
C VAL A 50 0.82 18.80 -2.19
N ASP A 51 -0.35 18.44 -2.73
CA ASP A 51 -1.01 19.11 -3.84
C ASP A 51 -2.52 19.28 -3.54
N VAL A 52 -3.24 20.09 -4.33
CA VAL A 52 -4.69 20.27 -4.19
C VAL A 52 -5.39 20.02 -5.52
N ILE A 53 -6.30 19.04 -5.53
CA ILE A 53 -7.08 18.64 -6.71
C ILE A 53 -8.57 18.78 -6.38
N ASP A 54 -9.28 19.70 -7.04
CA ASP A 54 -10.73 19.93 -6.86
C ASP A 54 -11.16 20.06 -5.37
N ASP A 55 -10.42 20.91 -4.63
CA ASP A 55 -10.55 21.18 -3.18
C ASP A 55 -10.15 20.02 -2.25
N LEU A 56 -9.67 18.90 -2.78
CA LEU A 56 -9.08 17.80 -2.00
C LEU A 56 -7.58 18.06 -1.82
N THR A 57 -7.11 18.04 -0.58
CA THR A 57 -5.67 17.98 -0.31
C THR A 57 -5.16 16.56 -0.58
N VAL A 58 -4.17 16.43 -1.44
CA VAL A 58 -3.58 15.16 -1.83
C VAL A 58 -2.13 15.12 -1.37
N VAL A 59 -1.82 14.20 -0.48
CA VAL A 59 -0.44 13.94 -0.03
C VAL A 59 0.19 12.92 -0.99
N SER A 60 1.32 13.29 -1.58
CA SER A 60 2.18 12.36 -2.32
C SER A 60 2.72 11.31 -1.35
N GLY A 61 2.52 10.04 -1.64
CA GLY A 61 3.01 8.96 -0.79
C GLY A 61 3.37 7.71 -1.57
N ILE A 62 3.77 6.69 -0.82
CA ILE A 62 4.14 5.37 -1.34
C ILE A 62 3.92 4.32 -0.25
N GLU A 63 3.46 3.14 -0.63
CA GLU A 63 3.56 1.94 0.21
C GLU A 63 4.66 1.04 -0.34
N LEU A 64 5.83 1.06 0.30
CA LEU A 64 6.99 0.28 -0.11
C LEU A 64 7.03 -1.05 0.66
N ARG A 65 6.99 -2.16 -0.07
CA ARG A 65 7.17 -3.48 0.52
C ARG A 65 8.64 -3.75 0.80
N VAL A 66 8.95 -4.11 2.04
CA VAL A 66 10.30 -4.45 2.49
C VAL A 66 10.38 -5.81 3.17
N GLU A 67 11.55 -6.44 3.12
CA GLU A 67 11.84 -7.69 3.82
C GLU A 67 12.77 -7.42 5.00
N THR A 68 12.37 -7.90 6.18
CA THR A 68 13.15 -7.81 7.40
C THR A 68 14.25 -8.88 7.43
N ALA A 69 15.25 -8.72 8.32
CA ALA A 69 16.29 -9.74 8.53
C ALA A 69 15.74 -11.12 8.94
N SER A 70 14.51 -11.18 9.48
CA SER A 70 13.82 -12.43 9.83
C SER A 70 13.16 -13.13 8.64
N GLY A 71 13.08 -12.46 7.48
CA GLY A 71 12.33 -12.90 6.30
C GLY A 71 10.85 -12.49 6.30
N GLN A 72 10.32 -11.92 7.39
CA GLN A 72 8.98 -11.33 7.37
C GLN A 72 8.98 -10.12 6.44
N ARG A 73 7.94 -10.03 5.60
CA ARG A 73 7.72 -8.90 4.69
C ARG A 73 6.66 -7.97 5.28
N VAL A 74 7.02 -6.70 5.38
CA VAL A 74 6.15 -5.64 5.91
C VAL A 74 6.07 -4.51 4.88
N ASP A 75 5.09 -3.64 5.06
CA ASP A 75 4.86 -2.50 4.19
C ASP A 75 5.15 -1.20 4.98
N LEU A 76 5.97 -0.33 4.38
CA LEU A 76 6.30 1.00 4.89
C LEU A 76 5.51 2.05 4.13
N LEU A 77 4.83 2.94 4.83
CA LEU A 77 4.16 4.10 4.28
C LEU A 77 5.09 5.31 4.32
N GLY A 78 5.40 5.89 3.16
CA GLY A 78 6.07 7.17 3.04
C GLY A 78 5.07 8.27 2.72
N TYR A 79 5.17 9.41 3.39
CA TYR A 79 4.30 10.58 3.20
C TYR A 79 5.09 11.82 2.82
N GLY A 80 4.50 12.66 1.97
CA GLY A 80 5.18 13.83 1.39
C GLY A 80 6.32 13.41 0.47
N ALA A 81 6.08 12.41 -0.38
CA ALA A 81 7.12 11.79 -1.16
C ALA A 81 7.61 12.66 -2.34
N GLU A 82 8.92 12.80 -2.43
CA GLU A 82 9.66 13.41 -3.55
C GLU A 82 10.46 12.35 -4.32
N ARG A 83 10.72 12.61 -5.61
CA ARG A 83 11.51 11.70 -6.45
C ARG A 83 12.99 11.91 -6.21
N THR A 84 13.65 10.94 -5.59
CA THR A 84 15.12 10.87 -5.52
C THR A 84 15.66 9.87 -6.54
N ALA A 85 16.86 10.11 -7.06
CA ALA A 85 17.46 9.22 -8.07
C ALA A 85 17.66 7.78 -7.55
N GLU A 86 17.98 7.63 -6.26
CA GLU A 86 18.16 6.30 -5.64
C GLU A 86 16.83 5.59 -5.46
N LEU A 87 15.79 6.27 -4.96
CA LEU A 87 14.46 5.68 -4.84
C LEU A 87 13.94 5.27 -6.22
N THR A 88 14.00 6.16 -7.22
CA THR A 88 13.58 5.83 -8.59
C THR A 88 14.30 4.59 -9.14
N THR A 89 15.61 4.49 -8.95
CA THR A 89 16.39 3.33 -9.42
C THR A 89 15.92 2.02 -8.75
N GLU A 90 15.61 2.07 -7.46
CA GLU A 90 15.12 0.90 -6.73
C GLU A 90 13.68 0.53 -7.13
N LEU A 91 12.80 1.52 -7.30
CA LEU A 91 11.45 1.28 -7.79
C LEU A 91 11.46 0.66 -9.19
N ASP A 92 12.33 1.12 -10.10
CA ASP A 92 12.51 0.54 -11.44
C ASP A 92 12.99 -0.92 -11.37
N ARG A 93 13.83 -1.27 -10.38
CA ARG A 93 14.23 -2.66 -10.12
C ARG A 93 13.04 -3.50 -9.67
N ILE A 94 12.26 -3.01 -8.71
CA ILE A 94 11.07 -3.70 -8.20
C ILE A 94 10.03 -3.89 -9.30
N GLN A 95 9.80 -2.89 -10.16
CA GLN A 95 8.84 -3.00 -11.25
C GLN A 95 9.27 -4.05 -12.28
N ARG A 96 10.57 -4.15 -12.61
CA ARG A 96 11.09 -5.22 -13.47
C ARG A 96 10.89 -6.61 -12.85
N ASP A 97 11.10 -6.77 -11.55
CA ASP A 97 10.80 -8.02 -10.84
C ASP A 97 9.30 -8.35 -10.92
N ARG A 98 8.43 -7.38 -10.59
CA ARG A 98 6.97 -7.54 -10.66
C ARG A 98 6.49 -7.97 -12.03
N ILE A 99 7.02 -7.40 -13.11
CA ILE A 99 6.69 -7.80 -14.48
C ILE A 99 7.15 -9.23 -14.76
N GLY A 100 8.41 -9.55 -14.45
CA GLY A 100 8.96 -10.89 -14.69
C GLY A 100 8.18 -11.98 -13.95
N ARG A 101 7.94 -11.75 -12.67
CA ARG A 101 7.11 -12.60 -11.81
C ARG A 101 5.67 -12.70 -12.31
N GLY A 102 5.03 -11.58 -12.62
CA GLY A 102 3.65 -11.52 -13.07
C GLY A 102 3.43 -12.38 -14.31
N ARG A 103 4.34 -12.29 -15.30
CA ARG A 103 4.31 -13.15 -16.50
C ARG A 103 4.40 -14.63 -16.14
N ALA A 104 5.34 -15.00 -15.28
CA ALA A 104 5.49 -16.39 -14.84
C ALA A 104 4.26 -16.91 -14.08
N MET A 105 3.59 -16.06 -13.30
CA MET A 105 2.35 -16.45 -12.60
C MET A 105 1.17 -16.60 -13.55
N VAL A 106 1.01 -15.69 -14.51
CA VAL A 106 -0.02 -15.78 -15.55
C VAL A 106 0.16 -17.08 -16.33
N GLU A 107 1.36 -17.37 -16.84
CA GLU A 107 1.68 -18.60 -17.56
C GLU A 107 1.32 -19.86 -16.74
N ARG A 108 1.72 -19.91 -15.46
CA ARG A 108 1.37 -21.04 -14.58
C ARG A 108 -0.12 -21.21 -14.36
N CYS A 109 -0.87 -20.11 -14.22
CA CYS A 109 -2.32 -20.15 -14.08
C CYS A 109 -2.99 -20.62 -15.37
N GLU A 110 -2.62 -20.05 -16.51
CA GLU A 110 -3.15 -20.40 -17.83
C GLU A 110 -2.88 -21.87 -18.17
N ASP A 111 -1.67 -22.36 -17.95
CA ASP A 111 -1.31 -23.77 -18.14
C ASP A 111 -2.14 -24.72 -17.26
N ARG A 112 -2.36 -24.33 -16.00
CA ARG A 112 -3.07 -25.15 -15.02
C ARG A 112 -4.58 -25.17 -15.26
N LEU A 113 -5.15 -24.03 -15.64
CA LEU A 113 -6.58 -23.86 -15.88
C LEU A 113 -6.97 -24.25 -17.31
N GLY A 114 -6.02 -24.29 -18.24
CA GLY A 114 -6.27 -24.56 -19.65
C GLY A 114 -7.02 -23.42 -20.36
N VAL A 115 -6.81 -22.18 -19.93
CA VAL A 115 -7.48 -20.98 -20.46
C VAL A 115 -6.45 -19.90 -20.82
N ASP A 116 -6.86 -18.92 -21.61
CA ASP A 116 -6.11 -17.67 -21.86
C ASP A 116 -6.80 -16.55 -21.07
N LEU A 117 -6.09 -15.97 -20.10
CA LEU A 117 -6.65 -14.92 -19.25
C LEU A 117 -6.62 -13.55 -19.93
N GLY A 118 -5.99 -13.42 -21.10
CA GLY A 118 -5.92 -12.17 -21.87
C GLY A 118 -5.23 -11.03 -21.14
N LEU A 119 -4.38 -11.35 -20.16
CA LEU A 119 -3.75 -10.37 -19.29
C LEU A 119 -2.49 -9.77 -19.91
N THR A 120 -2.39 -8.44 -19.82
CA THR A 120 -1.12 -7.74 -20.07
C THR A 120 -0.44 -7.46 -18.74
N VAL A 121 0.81 -7.92 -18.61
CA VAL A 121 1.62 -7.69 -17.42
C VAL A 121 2.52 -6.47 -17.62
N GLU A 122 2.26 -5.43 -16.85
CA GLU A 122 2.95 -4.14 -16.85
C GLU A 122 3.30 -3.66 -15.42
N GLU A 123 3.80 -2.43 -15.29
CA GLU A 123 4.12 -1.84 -13.99
C GLU A 123 2.86 -1.68 -13.12
N GLY A 124 2.99 -1.89 -11.82
CA GLY A 124 1.85 -1.97 -10.89
C GLY A 124 1.15 -3.33 -10.88
N PHE A 125 1.47 -4.24 -11.82
CA PHE A 125 0.87 -5.58 -11.83
C PHE A 125 1.12 -6.33 -10.52
N GLY A 126 0.11 -7.07 -10.08
CA GLY A 126 0.03 -7.68 -8.77
C GLY A 126 -0.94 -8.87 -8.77
N ARG A 127 -0.93 -9.64 -7.68
CA ARG A 127 -1.85 -10.79 -7.53
C ARG A 127 -3.33 -10.41 -7.63
N PRO A 128 -3.79 -9.26 -7.12
CA PRO A 128 -5.19 -8.85 -7.28
C PRO A 128 -5.64 -8.75 -8.74
N HIS A 129 -4.78 -8.25 -9.64
CA HIS A 129 -5.08 -8.21 -11.08
C HIS A 129 -5.31 -9.62 -11.66
N LEU A 130 -4.45 -10.57 -11.30
CA LEU A 130 -4.57 -11.96 -11.73
C LEU A 130 -5.83 -12.62 -11.15
N ALA A 131 -6.14 -12.40 -9.88
CA ALA A 131 -7.35 -12.93 -9.25
C ALA A 131 -8.63 -12.36 -9.88
N ARG A 132 -8.69 -11.04 -10.14
CA ARG A 132 -9.81 -10.41 -10.85
C ARG A 132 -10.02 -11.00 -12.24
N ALA A 133 -8.95 -11.29 -12.98
CA ALA A 133 -9.05 -11.91 -14.30
C ALA A 133 -9.53 -13.36 -14.25
N ILE A 134 -9.04 -14.13 -13.27
CA ILE A 134 -9.50 -15.51 -13.04
C ILE A 134 -11.00 -15.52 -12.71
N ASP A 135 -11.45 -14.64 -11.81
CA ASP A 135 -12.86 -14.50 -11.40
C ASP A 135 -13.77 -14.08 -12.56
N ALA A 136 -13.32 -13.15 -13.39
CA ALA A 136 -14.08 -12.67 -14.53
C ALA A 136 -14.11 -13.68 -15.71
N HIS A 137 -13.23 -14.68 -15.74
CA HIS A 137 -13.12 -15.60 -16.88
C HIS A 137 -14.23 -16.67 -16.83
N PRO A 138 -15.05 -16.83 -17.88
CA PRO A 138 -16.27 -17.64 -17.84
C PRO A 138 -16.04 -19.15 -17.65
N GLU A 139 -14.84 -19.64 -17.95
CA GLU A 139 -14.49 -21.07 -17.91
C GLU A 139 -13.76 -21.51 -16.63
N THR A 140 -13.30 -20.59 -15.79
CA THR A 140 -12.54 -20.94 -14.57
C THR A 140 -13.47 -21.43 -13.46
N GLY A 141 -14.61 -20.75 -13.28
CA GLY A 141 -15.54 -20.99 -12.18
C GLY A 141 -14.99 -20.70 -10.79
N LEU A 142 -13.84 -20.04 -10.70
CA LEU A 142 -13.15 -19.69 -9.45
C LEU A 142 -13.46 -18.24 -9.10
N SER A 143 -13.82 -17.96 -7.85
CA SER A 143 -13.95 -16.58 -7.37
C SER A 143 -12.61 -15.91 -7.15
N TYR A 144 -12.61 -14.59 -6.92
CA TYR A 144 -11.42 -13.85 -6.49
C TYR A 144 -10.73 -14.52 -5.28
N THR A 145 -11.51 -14.94 -4.29
CA THR A 145 -10.99 -15.62 -3.09
C THR A 145 -10.40 -16.99 -3.43
N ASP A 146 -11.10 -17.79 -4.24
CA ASP A 146 -10.62 -19.12 -4.64
C ASP A 146 -9.29 -19.02 -5.41
N ALA A 147 -9.11 -17.97 -6.23
CA ALA A 147 -7.83 -17.73 -6.89
C ALA A 147 -6.67 -17.60 -5.88
N PHE A 148 -6.85 -16.82 -4.80
CA PHE A 148 -5.84 -16.69 -3.74
C PHE A 148 -5.64 -18.00 -2.97
N ASP A 149 -6.72 -18.66 -2.59
CA ASP A 149 -6.66 -19.86 -1.74
C ASP A 149 -6.08 -21.07 -2.48
N GLU A 150 -6.36 -21.21 -3.77
CA GLU A 150 -6.03 -22.42 -4.54
C GLU A 150 -4.82 -22.27 -5.48
N LEU A 151 -4.50 -21.05 -5.93
CA LEU A 151 -3.55 -20.84 -7.02
C LEU A 151 -2.39 -19.91 -6.67
N ILE A 152 -2.69 -18.68 -6.23
CA ILE A 152 -1.73 -17.57 -6.22
C ILE A 152 -1.33 -17.08 -4.81
N GLY A 153 -1.90 -17.67 -3.76
CA GLY A 153 -1.49 -17.49 -2.36
C GLY A 153 -0.03 -17.88 -2.13
N ASN A 154 0.54 -17.57 -0.97
CA ASN A 154 1.99 -17.74 -0.71
C ASN A 154 2.47 -19.21 -0.86
N ASP A 155 1.59 -20.18 -0.62
CA ASP A 155 1.85 -21.62 -0.80
C ASP A 155 1.21 -22.19 -2.08
N GLY A 156 0.64 -21.31 -2.90
CA GLY A 156 -0.12 -21.68 -4.09
C GLY A 156 0.78 -22.22 -5.22
N PRO A 157 0.27 -23.14 -6.05
CA PRO A 157 1.03 -23.77 -7.14
C PRO A 157 1.50 -22.79 -8.21
N CYS A 158 0.78 -21.68 -8.40
CA CYS A 158 1.12 -20.65 -9.37
C CYS A 158 1.95 -19.52 -8.76
N PHE A 159 2.20 -19.55 -7.45
CA PHE A 159 2.95 -18.50 -6.78
C PHE A 159 4.42 -18.49 -7.15
N VAL A 160 4.91 -17.29 -7.42
CA VAL A 160 6.33 -16.97 -7.54
C VAL A 160 6.62 -15.95 -6.45
N ALA A 161 7.73 -16.06 -5.74
CA ALA A 161 8.10 -15.05 -4.74
C ALA A 161 8.61 -13.79 -5.44
N ARG A 162 8.27 -12.62 -4.89
CA ARG A 162 8.87 -11.33 -5.28
C ARG A 162 10.27 -11.19 -4.69
N ASP A 163 11.16 -10.56 -5.43
CA ASP A 163 12.38 -9.94 -4.89
C ASP A 163 12.03 -8.51 -4.42
N VAL A 164 12.20 -8.24 -3.13
CA VAL A 164 11.82 -6.97 -2.50
C VAL A 164 13.02 -6.35 -1.79
N THR A 165 12.96 -5.05 -1.55
CA THR A 165 14.01 -4.29 -0.88
C THR A 165 14.15 -4.74 0.58
N THR A 166 15.37 -4.69 1.15
CA THR A 166 15.52 -4.94 2.60
C THR A 166 14.95 -3.79 3.41
N PHE A 167 14.51 -4.05 4.64
CA PHE A 167 14.00 -3.02 5.54
C PHE A 167 14.97 -1.84 5.69
N GLU A 168 16.25 -2.09 5.91
CA GLU A 168 17.25 -1.04 6.12
C GLU A 168 17.45 -0.18 4.87
N THR A 169 17.41 -0.81 3.69
CA THR A 169 17.54 -0.09 2.43
C THR A 169 16.28 0.72 2.14
N GLY A 170 15.09 0.13 2.31
CA GLY A 170 13.82 0.80 2.10
C GLY A 170 13.63 1.97 3.06
N ARG A 171 13.90 1.78 4.36
CA ARG A 171 13.82 2.85 5.35
C ARG A 171 14.72 4.03 4.99
N ARG A 172 15.97 3.76 4.60
CA ARG A 172 16.93 4.81 4.19
C ARG A 172 16.45 5.56 2.96
N LEU A 173 16.01 4.84 1.92
CA LEU A 173 15.51 5.46 0.70
C LEU A 173 14.29 6.35 0.95
N LEU A 174 13.39 5.92 1.84
CA LEU A 174 12.24 6.72 2.25
C LEU A 174 12.62 7.89 3.17
N ASP A 175 13.68 7.77 3.96
CA ASP A 175 14.21 8.90 4.78
C ASP A 175 14.62 10.08 3.90
N ASP A 176 15.31 9.76 2.79
CA ASP A 176 15.81 10.76 1.86
C ASP A 176 14.68 11.36 0.99
N ALA A 177 13.54 10.68 0.89
CA ALA A 177 12.49 10.96 -0.09
C ALA A 177 11.15 11.40 0.52
N CYS A 178 10.90 11.19 1.81
CA CYS A 178 9.61 11.42 2.45
C CYS A 178 9.78 12.25 3.72
N GLY A 179 8.77 13.05 4.05
CA GLY A 179 8.74 13.81 5.31
C GLY A 179 8.41 12.95 6.53
N LEU A 180 7.75 11.81 6.33
CA LEU A 180 7.38 10.87 7.39
C LEU A 180 7.37 9.44 6.86
N VAL A 181 7.94 8.49 7.61
CA VAL A 181 7.93 7.06 7.28
C VAL A 181 7.31 6.25 8.41
N GLY A 182 6.31 5.43 8.10
CA GLY A 182 5.58 4.63 9.09
C GLY A 182 5.34 3.18 8.71
N LEU A 183 4.97 2.37 9.70
CA LEU A 183 4.59 0.97 9.50
C LEU A 183 3.10 0.86 9.15
N ALA A 184 2.78 0.22 8.03
CA ALA A 184 1.41 -0.05 7.63
C ALA A 184 0.80 -1.24 8.38
N HIS A 185 -0.49 -1.14 8.72
CA HIS A 185 -1.38 -2.20 9.22
C HIS A 185 -0.71 -3.27 10.09
N PRO A 186 -0.04 -2.90 11.19
CA PRO A 186 0.88 -3.78 11.93
C PRO A 186 0.25 -5.08 12.45
N LEU A 187 -1.07 -5.12 12.66
CA LEU A 187 -1.78 -6.29 13.18
C LEU A 187 -2.30 -7.24 12.07
N ARG A 188 -1.92 -6.98 10.81
CA ARG A 188 -2.24 -7.84 9.65
C ARG A 188 -1.18 -8.91 9.42
N TYR A 189 0.07 -8.68 9.84
CA TYR A 189 1.18 -9.60 9.61
C TYR A 189 1.05 -10.90 10.42
N ASP A 190 1.77 -11.93 9.97
CA ASP A 190 1.80 -13.25 10.64
C ASP A 190 2.43 -13.15 12.03
N ASP A 191 3.46 -12.30 12.19
CA ASP A 191 4.06 -11.94 13.48
C ASP A 191 3.97 -10.42 13.71
N PRO A 192 2.83 -9.94 14.29
CA PRO A 192 2.63 -8.53 14.60
C PRO A 192 3.64 -7.96 15.60
N ASP A 193 4.10 -8.76 16.57
CA ASP A 193 5.07 -8.31 17.57
C ASP A 193 6.43 -8.04 16.91
N ALA A 194 6.87 -8.92 16.00
CA ALA A 194 8.08 -8.70 15.21
C ALA A 194 7.95 -7.50 14.27
N ALA A 195 6.77 -7.28 13.68
CA ALA A 195 6.52 -6.09 12.85
C ALA A 195 6.58 -4.81 13.69
N LEU A 196 5.90 -4.76 14.84
CA LEU A 196 5.88 -3.62 15.75
C LEU A 196 7.26 -3.31 16.35
N ALA A 197 8.15 -4.29 16.48
CA ALA A 197 9.52 -4.04 16.91
C ALA A 197 10.29 -3.11 15.96
N LEU A 198 9.95 -3.10 14.66
CA LEU A 198 10.57 -2.20 13.68
C LEU A 198 10.24 -0.72 13.93
N SER A 199 9.19 -0.44 14.70
CA SER A 199 8.74 0.92 14.97
C SER A 199 9.78 1.77 15.70
N GLU A 200 10.78 1.17 16.36
CA GLU A 200 11.92 1.91 16.93
C GLU A 200 12.79 2.65 15.89
N HIS A 201 12.61 2.33 14.59
CA HIS A 201 13.34 2.91 13.47
C HIS A 201 12.45 3.76 12.54
N LEU A 202 11.20 4.01 12.95
CA LEU A 202 10.19 4.69 12.13
C LEU A 202 9.70 5.95 12.83
N ASP A 203 9.07 6.82 12.06
CA ASP A 203 8.52 8.08 12.55
C ASP A 203 7.03 7.93 12.92
N ALA A 204 6.38 6.91 12.33
CA ALA A 204 4.94 6.71 12.42
C ALA A 204 4.53 5.23 12.47
N VAL A 205 3.29 4.98 12.87
CA VAL A 205 2.65 3.67 12.76
C VAL A 205 1.16 3.84 12.49
N GLU A 206 0.64 3.03 11.57
CA GLU A 206 -0.78 3.03 11.25
C GLU A 206 -1.58 2.43 12.41
N ARG A 207 -2.28 3.32 13.11
CA ARG A 207 -3.10 3.00 14.27
C ARG A 207 -4.55 2.71 13.88
N PHE A 208 -5.09 3.51 12.95
CA PHE A 208 -6.48 3.41 12.53
C PHE A 208 -6.57 2.67 11.20
N TYR A 209 -6.94 1.40 11.25
CA TYR A 209 -7.06 0.52 10.08
C TYR A 209 -8.27 -0.41 10.21
N PRO A 210 -9.05 -0.66 9.12
CA PRO A 210 -10.25 -1.49 9.17
C PRO A 210 -9.92 -2.98 9.02
N TYR A 211 -9.45 -3.65 10.08
CA TYR A 211 -9.04 -5.07 10.07
C TYR A 211 -10.13 -6.11 9.73
N GLY A 212 -11.37 -5.68 9.48
CA GLY A 212 -12.52 -6.57 9.20
C GLY A 212 -12.95 -7.46 10.37
N ARG A 213 -12.30 -7.30 11.54
CA ARG A 213 -12.56 -8.02 12.79
C ARG A 213 -12.22 -7.13 13.98
N ALA A 214 -12.72 -7.48 15.16
CA ALA A 214 -12.24 -6.86 16.39
C ALA A 214 -10.76 -7.20 16.61
N VAL A 215 -9.95 -6.17 16.84
CA VAL A 215 -8.52 -6.29 17.13
C VAL A 215 -8.18 -5.54 18.42
N ASP A 216 -7.18 -6.02 19.15
CA ASP A 216 -6.60 -5.29 20.28
C ASP A 216 -5.50 -4.36 19.77
N THR A 217 -5.72 -3.05 19.87
CA THR A 217 -4.74 -2.03 19.45
C THR A 217 -3.74 -1.67 20.54
N THR A 218 -3.85 -2.27 21.75
CA THR A 218 -2.95 -1.99 22.88
C THR A 218 -1.46 -2.13 22.52
N PRO A 219 -1.02 -3.14 21.74
CA PRO A 219 0.37 -3.23 21.30
C PRO A 219 0.82 -2.03 20.45
N VAL A 220 -0.04 -1.53 19.56
CA VAL A 220 0.23 -0.34 18.74
C VAL A 220 0.32 0.91 19.61
N ASP A 221 -0.65 1.10 20.51
CA ASP A 221 -0.67 2.23 21.44
C ASP A 221 0.58 2.24 22.36
N ARG A 222 1.12 1.06 22.67
CA ARG A 222 2.36 0.91 23.43
C ARG A 222 3.57 1.42 22.65
N VAL A 223 3.79 0.96 21.43
CA VAL A 223 4.97 1.40 20.65
C VAL A 223 4.89 2.89 20.29
N ILE A 224 3.69 3.43 20.06
CA ILE A 224 3.46 4.87 19.89
C ILE A 224 4.03 5.64 21.08
N ARG A 225 3.74 5.21 22.31
CA ARG A 225 4.22 5.87 23.53
C ARG A 225 5.69 5.61 23.83
N GLU A 226 6.20 4.42 23.51
CA GLU A 226 7.58 4.03 23.78
C GLU A 226 8.58 4.73 22.86
N HIS A 227 8.20 4.97 21.61
CA HIS A 227 9.06 5.55 20.57
C HIS A 227 8.64 6.95 20.09
N ASP A 228 7.62 7.55 20.72
CA ASP A 228 7.09 8.88 20.38
C ASP A 228 6.64 8.99 18.91
N LEU A 229 5.97 7.95 18.43
CA LEU A 229 5.56 7.83 17.02
C LEU A 229 4.33 8.68 16.72
N VAL A 230 4.26 9.14 15.47
CA VAL A 230 3.05 9.75 14.92
C VAL A 230 2.02 8.68 14.58
N PRO A 231 0.82 8.67 15.22
CA PRO A 231 -0.24 7.76 14.82
C PRO A 231 -0.81 8.19 13.46
N THR A 232 -0.82 7.27 12.50
CA THR A 232 -1.47 7.46 11.18
C THR A 232 -2.69 6.57 11.05
N GLY A 233 -3.42 6.73 9.95
CA GLY A 233 -4.61 5.94 9.69
C GLY A 233 -5.11 6.11 8.26
N GLY A 234 -5.65 5.04 7.72
CA GLY A 234 -6.28 5.05 6.42
C GLY A 234 -7.05 3.77 6.17
N THR A 235 -7.73 3.74 5.04
CA THR A 235 -8.61 2.63 4.68
C THR A 235 -7.90 1.48 4.00
N ASP A 236 -6.68 1.70 3.47
CA ASP A 236 -6.02 0.79 2.54
C ASP A 236 -6.97 0.52 1.34
N ALA A 237 -7.60 1.59 0.86
CA ALA A 237 -8.64 1.52 -0.15
C ALA A 237 -8.04 1.18 -1.51
N HIS A 238 -8.56 0.11 -2.10
CA HIS A 238 -8.29 -0.28 -3.49
C HIS A 238 -9.49 -0.02 -4.41
N GLU A 239 -10.61 0.41 -3.84
CA GLU A 239 -11.84 0.75 -4.54
C GLU A 239 -12.28 2.17 -4.13
N THR A 240 -13.54 2.55 -4.33
CA THR A 240 -14.00 3.93 -4.14
C THR A 240 -14.43 4.27 -2.71
N GLU A 241 -14.45 3.31 -1.77
CA GLU A 241 -14.89 3.55 -0.39
C GLU A 241 -13.74 4.06 0.48
N LEU A 242 -13.77 5.35 0.81
CA LEU A 242 -12.76 6.04 1.64
C LEU A 242 -13.32 6.39 3.04
N GLY A 243 -12.44 6.79 3.95
CA GLY A 243 -12.82 7.44 5.21
C GLY A 243 -13.46 6.54 6.28
N ARG A 244 -13.46 5.21 6.10
CA ARG A 244 -13.88 4.25 7.14
C ARG A 244 -12.93 4.22 8.34
N ALA A 245 -11.67 4.50 8.08
CA ALA A 245 -10.60 4.67 9.04
C ALA A 245 -9.73 5.84 8.57
N GLY A 246 -9.06 6.49 9.50
CA GLY A 246 -8.31 7.69 9.23
C GLY A 246 -8.24 8.60 10.44
N LEU A 247 -7.69 9.78 10.24
CA LEU A 247 -7.43 10.75 11.30
C LEU A 247 -8.52 11.79 11.38
N ASP A 248 -8.75 12.35 12.57
CA ASP A 248 -9.48 13.60 12.68
C ASP A 248 -8.61 14.81 12.25
N GLU A 249 -9.24 15.98 12.17
CA GLU A 249 -8.57 17.20 11.69
C GLU A 249 -7.42 17.65 12.62
N THR A 250 -7.52 17.41 13.92
CA THR A 250 -6.49 17.82 14.89
C THR A 250 -5.28 16.89 14.78
N GLU A 251 -5.52 15.59 14.66
CA GLU A 251 -4.49 14.58 14.41
C GLU A 251 -3.76 14.88 13.09
N TYR A 252 -4.49 15.13 12.00
CA TYR A 252 -3.89 15.44 10.70
C TYR A 252 -3.03 16.70 10.71
N ARG A 253 -3.44 17.79 11.38
CA ARG A 253 -2.66 19.03 11.45
C ARG A 253 -1.24 18.83 12.01
N SER A 254 -1.04 17.82 12.85
CA SER A 254 0.29 17.48 13.37
C SER A 254 1.18 16.87 12.29
N ILE A 255 0.59 16.13 11.34
CA ILE A 255 1.28 15.58 10.17
C ILE A 255 1.54 16.68 9.13
N ALA A 256 0.53 17.52 8.84
CA ALA A 256 0.65 18.62 7.87
C ALA A 256 1.86 19.52 8.16
N ALA A 257 2.08 19.86 9.45
CA ALA A 257 3.23 20.65 9.88
C ALA A 257 4.60 20.00 9.57
N VAL A 258 4.67 18.67 9.52
CA VAL A 258 5.89 17.92 9.13
C VAL A 258 6.05 17.90 7.61
N LEU A 259 4.94 17.79 6.87
CA LEU A 259 4.94 17.73 5.40
C LEU A 259 5.13 19.10 4.73
N GLY A 260 5.10 20.19 5.49
CA GLY A 260 5.33 21.55 4.99
C GLY A 260 4.09 22.22 4.39
N ASP A 261 2.89 21.78 4.79
CA ASP A 261 1.57 22.31 4.41
C ASP A 261 1.01 23.29 5.46
#